data_AF-A0A847GJ40-F1
#
_entry.id   AF-A0A847GJ40-F1
#
_cell.length_a   1.000
_cell.length_b   1.000
_cell.length_c   1.000
_cell.angle_alpha   90.00
_cell.angle_beta   90.00
_cell.angle_gamma   90.00
#
_symmetry.space_group_name_H-M   'P 1'
#
loop_
_entity.id
_entity.type
_entity.pdbx_description
1 polymer ?
#
loop_
_entity_poly.entity_id
_entity_poly.type
_entity_poly.pdbx_seq_one_letter_code
_entity_poly.pdbx_strand_id
1 'polypeptide(L)'
;MLSRVQSRMTYANAVLPQAMFIAAERWPEEGFLDVAKASFAFLDRTTTVEKVFWPVGNRDWYPHGEAKSPYDQQPVEAATMADAALTAFGLLGEEQYRASFRRAHAWFYGQNSLGPRTTDY
;
A
#
# COMPACT_ATOMS: atom_id res chain seq x y z
N MET A 1 19.92 -5.12 -26.79
CA MET A 1 19.53 -3.93 -26.00
C MET A 1 18.36 -4.35 -25.11
N LEU A 2 18.66 -4.95 -23.95
CA LEU A 2 17.65 -5.45 -23.03
C LEU A 2 17.09 -4.26 -22.24
N SER A 3 15.81 -3.97 -22.46
CA SER A 3 15.03 -2.98 -21.73
C SER A 3 15.06 -3.34 -20.25
N ARG A 4 15.59 -2.42 -19.44
CA ARG A 4 15.63 -2.52 -17.99
C ARG A 4 14.20 -2.55 -17.45
N VAL A 5 13.68 -3.74 -17.15
CA VAL A 5 12.61 -3.90 -16.16
C VAL A 5 13.18 -3.33 -14.86
N GLN A 6 12.53 -2.31 -14.29
CA GLN A 6 12.97 -1.74 -13.03
C GLN A 6 12.85 -2.81 -11.93
N SER A 7 13.99 -3.24 -11.39
CA SER A 7 14.10 -4.30 -10.39
C SER A 7 13.86 -3.83 -8.95
N ARG A 8 13.12 -2.73 -8.76
CA ARG A 8 12.98 -2.04 -7.47
C ARG A 8 11.54 -1.56 -7.27
N MET A 9 10.93 -1.93 -6.14
CA MET A 9 9.71 -1.27 -5.66
C MET A 9 10.10 0.16 -5.26
N THR A 10 9.68 1.14 -6.04
CA THR A 10 9.85 2.55 -5.68
C THR A 10 8.79 2.98 -4.68
N TYR A 11 9.03 4.10 -4.01
CA TYR A 11 8.07 4.77 -3.14
C TYR A 11 6.67 4.99 -3.76
N ALA A 12 5.63 5.10 -2.93
CA ALA A 12 4.26 5.40 -3.35
C ALA A 12 3.64 4.36 -4.32
N ASN A 13 3.98 3.08 -4.14
CA ASN A 13 3.51 1.98 -5.00
C ASN A 13 1.99 1.90 -5.16
N ALA A 14 1.23 2.37 -4.16
CA ALA A 14 -0.23 2.35 -4.19
C ALA A 14 -0.84 3.38 -5.16
N VAL A 15 -0.07 4.35 -5.67
CA VAL A 15 -0.53 5.29 -6.71
C VAL A 15 -0.89 4.57 -8.00
N LEU A 16 -0.16 3.51 -8.36
CA LEU A 16 -0.44 2.73 -9.57
C LEU A 16 -1.83 2.05 -9.53
N PRO A 17 -2.17 1.20 -8.54
CA PRO A 17 -3.50 0.62 -8.48
C PRO A 17 -4.59 1.67 -8.29
N GLN A 18 -4.34 2.77 -7.58
CA GLN A 18 -5.30 3.88 -7.48
C GLN A 18 -5.63 4.47 -8.86
N ALA A 19 -4.62 4.80 -9.66
CA ALA A 19 -4.82 5.32 -11.01
C ALA A 19 -5.57 4.33 -11.90
N MET A 20 -5.31 3.03 -11.76
CA MET A 20 -6.02 1.98 -12.49
C MET A 20 -7.48 1.83 -12.05
N PHE A 21 -7.81 2.01 -10.77
CA PHE A 21 -9.21 2.06 -10.33
C PHE A 21 -9.95 3.26 -10.93
N ILE A 22 -9.33 4.45 -10.96
CA ILE A 22 -9.89 5.63 -11.61
C ILE A 22 -10.08 5.40 -13.11
N ALA A 23 -9.09 4.78 -13.77
CA ALA A 23 -9.19 4.43 -15.18
C ALA A 23 -10.33 3.41 -15.44
N ALA A 24 -10.50 2.42 -14.56
CA ALA A 24 -11.58 1.43 -14.67
C ALA A 24 -12.98 2.05 -14.53
N GLU A 25 -13.13 3.08 -13.69
CA GLU A 25 -14.39 3.84 -13.59
C GLU A 25 -14.73 4.55 -14.91
N ARG A 26 -13.71 5.05 -15.63
CA ARG A 26 -13.89 5.79 -16.88
C ARG A 26 -13.96 4.89 -18.13
N TRP A 27 -13.25 3.77 -18.12
CA TRP A 27 -13.09 2.84 -19.25
C TRP A 27 -13.23 1.36 -18.79
N PRO A 28 -14.45 0.88 -18.55
CA PRO A 28 -14.67 -0.45 -17.96
C PRO A 28 -14.23 -1.63 -18.86
N GLU A 29 -14.26 -1.45 -20.18
CA GLU A 29 -14.00 -2.50 -21.18
C GLU A 29 -12.50 -2.79 -21.40
N GLU A 30 -11.60 -2.01 -20.78
CA GLU A 30 -10.15 -2.08 -21.05
C GLU A 30 -9.37 -2.95 -20.05
N GLY A 31 -10.05 -3.69 -19.18
CA GLY A 31 -9.40 -4.63 -18.24
C GLY A 31 -8.62 -3.95 -17.10
N PHE A 32 -8.71 -2.62 -16.97
CA PHE A 32 -8.04 -1.87 -15.89
C PHE A 32 -8.45 -2.37 -14.50
N LEU A 33 -9.69 -2.80 -14.34
CA LEU A 33 -10.20 -3.26 -13.06
C LEU A 33 -9.44 -4.49 -12.55
N ASP A 34 -9.16 -5.45 -13.42
CA ASP A 34 -8.45 -6.69 -13.04
C ASP A 34 -7.01 -6.39 -12.64
N VAL A 35 -6.34 -5.52 -13.40
CA VAL A 35 -4.97 -5.07 -13.07
C VAL A 35 -4.95 -4.27 -11.77
N ALA A 36 -5.94 -3.41 -11.53
CA ALA A 36 -6.08 -2.64 -10.31
C ALA A 36 -6.26 -3.56 -9.09
N LYS A 37 -7.19 -4.53 -9.18
CA LYS A 37 -7.46 -5.52 -8.13
C LYS A 37 -6.23 -6.37 -7.83
N ALA A 38 -5.57 -6.91 -8.86
CA ALA A 38 -4.39 -7.75 -8.70
C ALA A 38 -3.22 -6.97 -8.06
N SER A 39 -2.96 -5.75 -8.54
CA SER A 39 -1.89 -4.89 -8.05
C SER A 39 -2.15 -4.44 -6.61
N PHE A 40 -3.38 -4.04 -6.30
CA PHE A 40 -3.78 -3.67 -4.94
C PHE A 40 -3.65 -4.85 -3.98
N ALA A 41 -4.17 -6.03 -4.35
CA ALA A 41 -4.11 -7.22 -3.50
C ALA A 41 -2.67 -7.68 -3.24
N PHE A 42 -1.77 -7.53 -4.22
CA PHE A 42 -0.35 -7.76 -4.03
C PHE A 42 0.24 -6.80 -2.99
N LEU A 43 -0.02 -5.49 -3.13
CA LEU A 43 0.49 -4.50 -2.19
C LEU A 43 -0.08 -4.70 -0.78
N ASP A 44 -1.40 -4.81 -0.64
CA ASP A 44 -2.05 -4.99 0.65
C ASP A 44 -1.53 -6.23 1.40
N ARG A 45 -1.31 -7.35 0.69
CA ARG A 45 -0.69 -8.55 1.27
C ARG A 45 0.76 -8.33 1.67
N THR A 46 1.55 -7.65 0.85
CA THR A 46 2.99 -7.44 1.09
C THR A 46 3.27 -6.40 2.18
N THR A 47 2.35 -5.45 2.36
CA THR A 47 2.44 -4.39 3.37
C THR A 47 1.54 -4.61 4.58
N THR A 48 1.05 -5.84 4.81
CA THR A 48 0.29 -6.19 6.01
C THR A 48 1.02 -7.28 6.79
N VAL A 49 1.33 -7.01 8.06
CA VAL A 49 1.93 -7.98 9.00
C VAL A 49 1.06 -8.00 10.25
N GLU A 50 0.57 -9.17 10.66
CA GLU A 50 -0.26 -9.32 11.87
C GLU A 50 -1.43 -8.33 11.96
N LYS A 51 -2.05 -8.00 10.81
CA LYS A 51 -3.15 -7.02 10.65
C LYS A 51 -2.74 -5.55 10.82
N VAL A 52 -1.46 -5.25 10.96
CA VAL A 52 -0.92 -3.90 10.99
C VAL A 52 -0.37 -3.55 9.60
N PHE A 53 -0.59 -2.31 9.18
CA PHE A 53 0.03 -1.79 7.96
C PHE A 53 1.52 -1.57 8.21
N TRP A 54 2.35 -2.30 7.47
CA TRP A 54 3.80 -2.29 7.58
C TRP A 54 4.40 -2.10 6.18
N PRO A 55 4.60 -0.85 5.74
CA PRO A 55 5.11 -0.59 4.41
C PRO A 55 6.56 -1.07 4.26
N VAL A 56 6.92 -1.43 3.04
CA VAL A 56 8.28 -1.87 2.71
C VAL A 56 9.14 -0.63 2.56
N GLY A 57 9.97 -0.33 3.55
CA GLY A 57 10.90 0.78 3.48
C GLY A 57 11.82 0.72 2.25
N ASN A 58 12.37 1.87 1.86
CA ASN A 58 13.15 2.10 0.63
C ASN A 58 14.52 1.37 0.55
N ARG A 59 14.80 0.43 1.44
CA ARG A 59 15.99 -0.44 1.43
C ARG A 59 15.55 -1.86 1.14
N ASP A 60 15.33 -2.13 -0.15
CA ASP A 60 15.43 -3.41 -0.84
C ASP A 60 14.98 -4.72 -0.13
N TRP A 61 14.38 -5.61 -0.93
CA TRP A 61 14.43 -7.06 -0.70
C TRP A 61 15.64 -7.50 0.14
N TYR A 62 15.39 -7.94 1.37
CA TYR A 62 16.37 -8.70 2.13
C TYR A 62 16.74 -9.96 1.31
N PRO A 63 18.02 -10.26 1.03
CA PRO A 63 18.42 -11.60 0.66
C PRO A 63 18.22 -12.49 1.90
N HIS A 64 17.35 -13.49 1.78
CA HIS A 64 17.19 -14.66 2.65
C HIS A 64 17.85 -14.57 4.06
N GLY A 65 17.09 -14.17 5.10
CA GLY A 65 17.35 -14.67 6.46
C GLY A 65 17.47 -13.70 7.63
N GLU A 66 17.33 -12.37 7.48
CA GLU A 66 17.39 -11.48 8.67
C GLU A 66 16.18 -10.55 8.84
N ALA A 67 16.08 -9.99 10.05
CA ALA A 67 14.93 -9.25 10.55
C ALA A 67 14.80 -7.85 9.92
N LYS A 68 13.57 -7.51 9.52
CA LYS A 68 13.17 -6.21 8.97
C LYS A 68 13.68 -5.03 9.80
N SER A 69 14.25 -4.00 9.17
CA SER A 69 14.51 -2.71 9.83
C SER A 69 13.17 -1.99 10.06
N PRO A 70 12.76 -1.71 11.31
CA PRO A 70 11.46 -1.09 11.59
C PRO A 70 11.35 0.38 11.16
N TYR A 71 12.46 1.07 10.88
CA TYR A 71 12.52 2.52 11.02
C TYR A 71 12.47 3.32 9.70
N ASP A 72 12.33 2.67 8.54
CA ASP A 72 12.31 3.33 7.22
C ASP A 72 10.88 3.49 6.63
N GLN A 73 9.84 3.42 7.47
CA GLN A 73 8.45 3.58 7.02
C GLN A 73 8.16 5.05 6.68
N GLN A 74 7.65 5.30 5.47
CA GLN A 74 7.36 6.66 5.03
C GLN A 74 5.85 6.97 5.11
N PRO A 75 5.44 8.12 5.70
CA PRO A 75 4.02 8.47 5.91
C PRO A 75 3.15 8.42 4.63
N VAL A 76 3.75 8.78 3.52
CA VAL A 76 3.20 8.69 2.17
C VAL A 76 2.75 7.30 1.71
N GLU A 77 3.33 6.22 2.21
CA GLU A 77 2.98 4.85 1.81
C GLU A 77 1.67 4.49 2.50
N ALA A 78 1.52 4.92 3.76
CA ALA A 78 0.24 4.88 4.45
C ALA A 78 -0.81 5.77 3.78
N ALA A 79 -0.45 7.00 3.38
CA ALA A 79 -1.37 7.91 2.69
C ALA A 79 -1.84 7.33 1.35
N THR A 80 -0.91 6.93 0.49
CA THR A 80 -1.23 6.40 -0.85
C THR A 80 -1.95 5.05 -0.79
N MET A 81 -1.66 4.18 0.20
CA MET A 81 -2.44 2.97 0.44
C MET A 81 -3.86 3.28 0.90
N ALA A 82 -4.03 4.25 1.82
CA ALA A 82 -5.34 4.67 2.28
C ALA A 82 -6.17 5.25 1.12
N ASP A 83 -5.58 6.11 0.30
CA ASP A 83 -6.24 6.69 -0.87
C ASP A 83 -6.64 5.63 -1.90
N ALA A 84 -5.73 4.71 -2.25
CA ALA A 84 -6.03 3.61 -3.16
C ALA A 84 -7.17 2.72 -2.65
N ALA A 85 -7.16 2.42 -1.35
CA ALA A 85 -8.20 1.61 -0.70
C ALA A 85 -9.55 2.32 -0.67
N LEU A 86 -9.57 3.64 -0.44
CA LEU A 86 -10.80 4.43 -0.46
C LEU A 86 -11.37 4.55 -1.87
N THR A 87 -10.52 4.77 -2.88
CA THR A 87 -10.93 4.76 -4.30
C THR A 87 -11.55 3.40 -4.67
N ALA A 88 -10.90 2.29 -4.31
CA ALA A 88 -11.43 0.96 -4.57
C ALA A 88 -12.76 0.69 -3.85
N PHE A 89 -12.88 1.12 -2.59
CA PHE A 89 -14.12 1.00 -1.83
C PHE A 89 -15.25 1.84 -2.44
N GLY A 90 -14.97 3.06 -2.88
CA GLY A 90 -15.96 3.92 -3.56
C GLY A 90 -16.46 3.31 -4.86
N LEU A 91 -15.57 2.68 -5.64
CA LEU A 91 -15.91 2.04 -6.91
C LEU A 91 -16.64 0.70 -6.74
N LEU A 92 -16.23 -0.12 -5.77
CA LEU A 92 -16.66 -1.52 -5.67
C LEU A 92 -17.58 -1.83 -4.49
N GLY A 93 -17.59 -1.00 -3.44
CA GLY A 93 -18.37 -1.22 -2.22
C GLY A 93 -17.94 -2.43 -1.38
N GLU A 94 -16.83 -3.08 -1.71
CA GLU A 94 -16.37 -4.30 -1.03
C GLU A 94 -15.64 -3.97 0.30
N GLU A 95 -16.11 -4.54 1.42
CA GLU A 95 -15.62 -4.20 2.77
C GLU A 95 -14.11 -4.48 2.97
N GLN A 96 -13.52 -5.37 2.19
CA GLN A 96 -12.09 -5.64 2.23
C GLN A 96 -11.23 -4.38 1.99
N TYR A 97 -11.65 -3.51 1.05
CA TYR A 97 -10.95 -2.25 0.78
C TYR A 97 -11.11 -1.27 1.94
N ARG A 98 -12.28 -1.22 2.56
CA ARG A 98 -12.50 -0.43 3.79
C ARG A 98 -11.66 -0.93 4.96
N ALA A 99 -11.47 -2.24 5.08
CA ALA A 99 -10.56 -2.82 6.07
C ALA A 99 -9.10 -2.42 5.80
N SER A 100 -8.65 -2.44 4.54
CA SER A 100 -7.30 -1.99 4.16
C SER A 100 -7.10 -0.49 4.41
N PHE A 101 -8.09 0.35 4.08
CA PHE A 101 -8.09 1.77 4.44
C PHE A 101 -7.90 1.97 5.95
N ARG A 102 -8.68 1.28 6.78
CA ARG A 102 -8.59 1.38 8.24
C ARG A 102 -7.20 1.00 8.76
N ARG A 103 -6.58 -0.07 8.22
CA ARG A 103 -5.22 -0.48 8.59
C ARG A 103 -4.19 0.60 8.22
N ALA A 104 -4.23 1.10 6.99
CA ALA A 104 -3.30 2.13 6.53
C ALA A 104 -3.50 3.46 7.29
N HIS A 105 -4.74 3.86 7.52
CA HIS A 105 -5.07 5.07 8.26
C HIS A 105 -4.63 5.01 9.73
N ALA A 106 -4.71 3.83 10.37
CA ALA A 106 -4.26 3.63 11.74
C ALA A 106 -2.76 3.92 11.95
N TRP A 107 -1.95 3.86 10.88
CA TRP A 107 -0.55 4.26 10.89
C TRP A 107 -0.35 5.70 11.41
N PHE A 108 -1.25 6.62 11.08
CA PHE A 108 -1.21 8.01 11.53
C PHE A 108 -1.56 8.19 13.02
N TYR A 109 -2.15 7.18 13.66
CA TYR A 109 -2.54 7.18 15.06
C TYR A 109 -1.59 6.38 15.96
N GLY A 110 -0.37 6.11 15.50
CA GLY A 110 0.66 5.43 16.30
C GLY A 110 0.66 3.91 16.16
N GLN A 111 -0.13 3.33 15.24
CA GLN A 111 0.08 1.94 14.78
C GLN A 111 1.18 1.90 13.70
N ASN A 112 2.29 2.58 13.96
CA ASN A 112 3.50 2.57 13.16
C ASN A 112 4.66 2.10 14.05
N SER A 113 5.83 1.85 13.47
CA SER A 113 6.99 1.31 14.20
C SER A 113 7.54 2.21 15.32
N LEU A 114 7.03 3.43 15.48
CA LEU A 114 7.45 4.35 16.54
C LEU A 114 6.63 4.17 17.83
N GLY A 115 5.60 3.32 17.83
CA GLY A 115 4.68 3.17 18.96
C GLY A 115 3.87 4.45 19.23
N PRO A 116 2.98 4.45 20.24
CA PRO A 116 2.29 5.66 20.65
C PRO A 116 3.32 6.72 21.04
N ARG A 117 3.26 7.90 20.42
CA ARG A 117 4.00 9.06 20.91
C ARG A 117 3.44 9.38 22.29
N THR A 118 4.16 9.01 23.34
CA THR A 118 4.03 9.66 24.65
C THR A 118 4.34 11.14 24.43
N THR A 119 3.28 11.93 24.21
CA THR A 119 3.35 13.37 24.40
C THR A 119 3.12 13.56 25.88
N ASP A 120 4.21 13.64 26.62
CA ASP A 120 4.19 14.18 27.98
C ASP A 120 3.72 15.65 27.87
N TYR A 121 2.56 15.93 28.47
CA TYR A 121 2.09 17.26 28.86
C TYR A 121 1.68 17.22 30.32
#